data_AF-A0A8T5Y0A5-F1
#
_entry.id   AF-A0A8T5Y0A5-F1
#
_cell.length_a   1.000
_cell.length_b   1.000
_cell.length_c   1.000
_cell.angle_alpha   90.00
_cell.angle_beta   90.00
_cell.angle_gamma   90.00
#
_symmetry.space_group_name_H-M   'P 1'
#
loop_
_entity.id
_entity.type
_entity.pdbx_description
1 polymer ?
#
loop_
_entity_poly.entity_id
_entity_poly.type
_entity_poly.pdbx_seq_one_letter_code
_entity_poly.pdbx_strand_id
1 'polypeptide(L)'
;MIFQMILFSVPEAMIVTWLVYVLSGAKVDLKRILLIGVLVGVCLVLIRPLIDVYLLNVIIYGFALVLMLSLFKVASFWERLTSVALSMSIYIVTEFLNITIISSILQVDPLTVMVDNIFTRFLWFLPQIIIVSLVALILQKKKITLFDHKDKWE
;
A
#
# COMPACT_ATOMS: atom_id res chain seq x y z
N MET A 1 -0.32 21.10 -3.19
CA MET A 1 -0.76 19.90 -3.93
C MET A 1 0.27 18.77 -3.86
N ILE A 2 1.50 18.96 -4.38
CA ILE A 2 2.56 17.92 -4.40
C ILE A 2 2.94 17.43 -2.99
N PHE A 3 3.17 18.34 -2.03
CA PHE A 3 3.50 17.97 -0.65
C PHE A 3 2.45 17.05 -0.01
N GLN A 4 1.17 17.33 -0.24
CA GLN A 4 0.07 16.51 0.29
C GLN A 4 0.08 15.12 -0.35
N MET A 5 0.29 15.05 -1.67
CA MET A 5 0.38 13.77 -2.38
C MET A 5 1.55 12.92 -1.86
N ILE A 6 2.70 13.53 -1.57
CA ILE A 6 3.84 12.81 -0.97
C ILE A 6 3.49 12.31 0.44
N LEU A 7 2.86 13.17 1.25
CA LEU A 7 2.48 12.84 2.63
C LEU A 7 1.56 11.62 2.72
N PHE A 8 0.71 11.39 1.72
CA PHE A 8 -0.19 10.24 1.65
C PHE A 8 0.43 9.05 0.92
N SER A 9 0.98 9.27 -0.28
CA SER A 9 1.42 8.19 -1.16
C SER A 9 2.68 7.48 -0.67
N VAL A 10 3.59 8.16 0.04
CA VAL A 10 4.83 7.52 0.55
C VAL A 10 4.53 6.56 1.70
N PRO A 11 3.84 6.94 2.79
CA PRO A 11 3.49 6.00 3.86
C PRO A 11 2.65 4.82 3.35
N GLU A 12 1.70 5.09 2.45
CA GLU A 12 0.90 4.08 1.77
C GLU A 12 1.79 3.06 1.04
N ALA A 13 2.68 3.54 0.17
CA ALA A 13 3.61 2.69 -0.57
C ALA A 13 4.53 1.87 0.33
N MET A 14 4.99 2.44 1.45
CA MET A 14 5.81 1.71 2.42
C MET A 14 5.04 0.54 3.04
N ILE A 15 3.80 0.75 3.47
CA ILE A 15 3.01 -0.28 4.15
C ILE A 15 2.56 -1.37 3.18
N VAL A 16 2.14 -1.01 1.97
CA VAL A 16 1.81 -2.00 0.94
C VAL A 16 3.05 -2.81 0.56
N THR A 17 4.22 -2.15 0.41
CA THR A 17 5.49 -2.85 0.17
C THR A 17 5.81 -3.83 1.29
N TRP A 18 5.65 -3.42 2.55
CA TRP A 18 5.87 -4.30 3.69
C TRP A 18 4.93 -5.52 3.66
N LEU A 19 3.65 -5.32 3.37
CA LEU A 19 2.70 -6.42 3.22
C LEU A 19 3.11 -7.39 2.11
N VAL A 20 3.62 -6.88 0.97
CA VAL A 20 4.17 -7.72 -0.11
C VAL A 20 5.38 -8.54 0.34
N TYR A 21 6.29 -7.94 1.10
CA TYR A 21 7.43 -8.66 1.68
C TYR A 21 6.98 -9.82 2.57
N VAL A 22 6.00 -9.56 3.45
CA VAL A 22 5.46 -10.57 4.36
C VAL A 22 4.77 -11.69 3.58
N LEU A 23 3.89 -11.36 2.63
CA LEU A 23 3.15 -12.35 1.85
C LEU A 23 4.03 -13.17 0.92
N SER A 24 5.08 -12.57 0.36
CA SER A 24 6.04 -13.28 -0.50
C SER A 24 6.98 -14.21 0.27
N GLY A 25 6.97 -14.17 1.61
CA GLY A 25 7.91 -14.93 2.43
C GLY A 25 9.37 -14.47 2.29
N ALA A 26 9.59 -13.29 1.73
CA ALA A 26 10.91 -12.70 1.62
C ALA A 26 11.37 -12.17 2.99
N LYS A 27 12.68 -12.20 3.23
CA LYS A 27 13.26 -11.61 4.45
C LYS A 27 12.94 -10.12 4.49
N VAL A 28 12.22 -9.71 5.52
CA VAL A 28 11.79 -8.31 5.73
C VAL A 28 13.03 -7.45 5.99
N ASP A 29 13.35 -6.57 5.03
CA ASP A 29 14.41 -5.58 5.12
C ASP A 29 13.78 -4.18 5.12
N LEU A 30 13.74 -3.57 6.30
CA LEU A 30 13.13 -2.24 6.50
C LEU A 30 13.78 -1.16 5.63
N LYS A 31 15.09 -1.26 5.35
CA LYS A 31 15.78 -0.27 4.50
C LYS A 31 15.28 -0.35 3.07
N ARG A 32 15.09 -1.56 2.54
CA ARG A 32 14.54 -1.78 1.20
C ARG A 32 13.07 -1.39 1.13
N ILE A 33 12.28 -1.72 2.15
CA ILE A 33 10.87 -1.31 2.23
C ILE A 33 10.74 0.21 2.17
N LEU A 34 11.55 0.92 2.97
CA LEU A 34 11.55 2.38 2.98
C LEU A 34 11.95 2.94 1.61
N LEU A 35 13.02 2.42 1.02
CA LEU A 35 13.51 2.90 -0.27
C LEU A 35 12.52 2.63 -1.41
N ILE A 36 11.95 1.42 -1.48
CA ILE A 36 10.93 1.06 -2.48
C ILE A 36 9.67 1.91 -2.26
N GLY A 37 9.20 2.04 -1.02
CA GLY A 37 8.02 2.84 -0.70
C GLY A 37 8.18 4.30 -1.09
N VAL A 38 9.34 4.92 -0.81
CA VAL A 38 9.64 6.29 -1.25
C VAL A 38 9.66 6.40 -2.77
N LEU A 39 10.38 5.50 -3.45
CA LEU A 39 10.49 5.54 -4.91
C LEU A 39 9.12 5.37 -5.59
N VAL A 40 8.35 4.38 -5.18
CA VAL A 40 7.00 4.15 -5.72
C VAL A 40 6.08 5.32 -5.39
N GLY A 41 6.09 5.80 -4.15
CA GLY A 41 5.28 6.95 -3.73
C GLY A 41 5.57 8.19 -4.57
N VAL A 42 6.85 8.53 -4.78
CA VAL A 42 7.27 9.66 -5.62
C VAL A 42 6.85 9.45 -7.08
N CYS A 43 7.07 8.25 -7.64
CA CYS A 43 6.63 7.93 -9.00
C CYS A 43 5.11 8.15 -9.16
N LEU A 44 4.31 7.71 -8.19
CA LEU A 44 2.87 7.92 -8.22
C LEU A 44 2.47 9.38 -8.17
N VAL A 45 3.13 10.20 -7.34
CA VAL A 45 2.84 11.64 -7.29
C VAL A 45 3.05 12.29 -8.66
N LEU A 46 4.03 11.84 -9.42
CA LEU A 46 4.31 12.34 -10.78
C LEU A 46 3.29 11.85 -11.81
N ILE A 47 2.82 10.61 -11.68
CA ILE A 47 1.91 9.99 -12.65
C ILE A 47 0.44 10.39 -12.40
N ARG A 48 0.05 10.56 -11.13
CA ARG A 48 -1.35 10.79 -10.73
C ARG A 48 -2.05 11.96 -11.45
N PRO A 49 -1.39 13.11 -11.71
CA PRO A 49 -2.01 14.21 -12.45
C PRO A 49 -2.24 13.92 -13.94
N LEU A 50 -1.60 12.89 -14.50
CA LEU A 50 -1.72 12.51 -15.91
C LEU A 50 -2.91 11.57 -16.16
N ILE A 51 -3.53 11.06 -15.08
CA ILE A 51 -4.51 9.97 -15.16
C ILE A 51 -5.71 10.29 -14.29
N ASP A 52 -6.82 10.63 -14.92
CA ASP A 52 -8.07 10.95 -14.23
C ASP A 52 -8.85 9.70 -13.77
N VAL A 53 -8.55 8.53 -14.34
CA VAL A 53 -9.23 7.28 -14.01
C VAL A 53 -8.60 6.61 -12.79
N TYR A 54 -9.36 6.49 -11.70
CA TYR A 54 -8.91 5.86 -10.45
C TYR A 54 -8.38 4.43 -10.67
N LEU A 55 -9.15 3.59 -11.38
CA LEU A 55 -8.77 2.20 -11.63
C LEU A 55 -7.42 2.09 -12.36
N LEU A 56 -7.15 3.00 -13.29
CA LEU A 56 -5.89 3.01 -14.05
C LEU A 56 -4.71 3.40 -13.14
N ASN A 57 -4.90 4.35 -12.22
CA ASN A 57 -3.89 4.67 -11.21
C ASN A 57 -3.55 3.46 -10.33
N VAL A 58 -4.56 2.69 -9.90
CA VAL A 58 -4.37 1.47 -9.09
C VAL A 58 -3.57 0.40 -9.85
N ILE A 59 -3.88 0.19 -11.13
CA ILE A 59 -3.14 -0.76 -11.98
C ILE A 59 -1.68 -0.34 -12.14
N ILE A 60 -1.44 0.95 -12.41
CA ILE A 60 -0.09 1.49 -12.57
C ILE A 60 0.70 1.41 -11.26
N TYR A 61 0.04 1.64 -10.13
CA TYR A 61 0.67 1.46 -8.83
C TYR A 61 1.12 0.02 -8.60
N GLY A 62 0.25 -0.96 -8.88
CA GLY A 62 0.63 -2.38 -8.85
C GLY A 62 1.81 -2.68 -9.77
N PHE A 63 1.80 -2.15 -10.99
CA PHE A 63 2.89 -2.34 -11.95
C PHE A 63 4.22 -1.72 -11.47
N ALA A 64 4.18 -0.48 -10.98
CA ALA A 64 5.34 0.20 -10.41
C ALA A 64 5.92 -0.57 -9.21
N LEU A 65 5.06 -1.13 -8.37
CA LEU A 65 5.46 -1.94 -7.23
C LEU A 65 6.14 -3.26 -7.67
N VAL A 66 5.55 -3.99 -8.62
CA VAL A 66 6.16 -5.21 -9.19
C VAL A 66 7.52 -4.90 -9.83
N LEU A 67 7.62 -3.80 -10.57
CA LEU A 67 8.85 -3.37 -11.22
C LEU A 67 9.94 -3.06 -10.19
N MET A 68 9.63 -2.27 -9.16
CA MET A 68 10.59 -1.96 -8.10
C MET A 68 11.03 -3.22 -7.35
N LEU A 69 10.10 -4.09 -6.95
CA LEU A 69 10.44 -5.36 -6.30
C LEU A 69 11.29 -6.30 -7.19
N SER A 70 11.15 -6.18 -8.51
CA SER A 70 11.97 -6.91 -9.48
C SER A 70 13.40 -6.36 -9.54
N LEU A 71 13.58 -5.04 -9.51
CA LEU A 71 14.90 -4.40 -9.42
C LEU A 71 15.67 -4.81 -8.16
N PHE A 72 14.96 -4.94 -7.03
CA PHE A 72 15.54 -5.37 -5.75
C PHE A 72 15.62 -6.89 -5.56
N LYS A 73 15.23 -7.69 -6.56
CA LYS A 73 15.26 -9.16 -6.57
C LYS A 73 14.65 -9.80 -5.31
N VAL A 74 13.50 -9.28 -4.87
CA VAL A 74 12.90 -9.67 -3.57
C VAL A 74 12.44 -11.14 -3.52
N ALA A 75 11.82 -11.62 -4.60
CA ALA A 75 11.26 -12.97 -4.71
C ALA A 75 11.27 -13.43 -6.18
N SER A 76 10.72 -14.60 -6.52
CA SER A 76 10.53 -14.97 -7.94
C SER A 76 9.47 -14.07 -8.60
N PHE A 77 9.42 -14.01 -9.94
CA PHE A 77 8.49 -13.11 -10.62
C PHE A 77 7.02 -13.39 -10.27
N TRP A 78 6.63 -14.66 -10.24
CA TRP A 78 5.27 -15.08 -9.89
C TRP A 78 4.93 -14.83 -8.42
N GLU A 79 5.87 -15.09 -7.51
CA GLU A 79 5.71 -14.76 -6.09
C GLU A 79 5.48 -13.26 -5.89
N ARG A 80 6.31 -12.41 -6.53
CA ARG A 80 6.14 -10.95 -6.48
C ARG A 80 4.77 -10.53 -7.01
N LEU A 81 4.40 -11.00 -8.20
CA LEU A 81 3.18 -10.57 -8.87
C LEU A 81 1.93 -10.93 -8.05
N THR A 82 1.87 -12.16 -7.55
CA THR A 82 0.75 -12.65 -6.73
C THR A 82 0.70 -11.95 -5.36
N SER A 83 1.84 -11.74 -4.71
CA SER A 83 1.88 -11.00 -3.45
C SER A 83 1.48 -9.54 -3.64
N VAL A 84 1.89 -8.88 -4.73
CA VAL A 84 1.43 -7.52 -5.06
C VAL A 84 -0.08 -7.50 -5.28
N ALA A 85 -0.62 -8.41 -6.10
CA ALA A 85 -2.05 -8.47 -6.37
C ALA A 85 -2.88 -8.66 -5.08
N LEU A 86 -2.43 -9.55 -4.19
CA LEU A 86 -3.11 -9.80 -2.91
C LEU A 86 -2.99 -8.61 -1.95
N SER A 87 -1.79 -8.03 -1.80
CA SER A 87 -1.57 -6.84 -0.96
C SER A 87 -2.43 -5.67 -1.42
N MET A 88 -2.49 -5.43 -2.73
CA MET A 88 -3.33 -4.40 -3.33
C MET A 88 -4.81 -4.64 -3.06
N SER A 89 -5.26 -5.89 -3.17
CA SER A 89 -6.66 -6.25 -2.88
C SER A 89 -7.01 -6.01 -1.41
N ILE A 90 -6.14 -6.41 -0.47
CA ILE A 90 -6.31 -6.15 0.97
C ILE A 90 -6.36 -4.63 1.22
N TYR A 91 -5.46 -3.88 0.60
CA TYR A 91 -5.40 -2.43 0.73
C TYR A 91 -6.69 -1.76 0.23
N ILE A 92 -7.13 -2.05 -0.99
CA ILE A 92 -8.34 -1.47 -1.60
C ILE A 92 -9.60 -1.79 -0.79
N VAL A 93 -9.74 -3.04 -0.32
CA VAL A 93 -10.86 -3.43 0.54
C VAL A 93 -10.82 -2.65 1.85
N THR A 94 -9.65 -2.47 2.43
CA THR A 94 -9.49 -1.69 3.66
C THR A 94 -9.83 -0.22 3.45
N GLU A 95 -9.36 0.39 2.36
CA GLU A 95 -9.70 1.78 1.99
C GLU A 95 -11.20 1.94 1.80
N PHE A 96 -11.84 1.04 1.05
CA PHE A 96 -13.29 1.09 0.82
C PHE A 96 -14.09 0.97 2.11
N LEU A 97 -13.74 0.02 2.98
CA LEU A 97 -14.38 -0.15 4.29
C LEU A 97 -14.16 1.08 5.17
N ASN A 98 -12.95 1.62 5.17
CA ASN A 98 -12.59 2.80 5.95
C ASN A 98 -13.42 4.02 5.55
N ILE A 99 -13.52 4.32 4.24
CA ILE A 99 -14.35 5.42 3.72
C ILE A 99 -15.81 5.19 4.12
N THR A 100 -16.34 3.99 3.92
CA THR A 100 -17.74 3.65 4.19
C THR A 100 -18.10 3.78 5.67
N ILE A 101 -17.23 3.29 6.56
CA ILE A 101 -17.46 3.33 8.02
C ILE A 101 -17.42 4.78 8.51
N ILE A 102 -16.40 5.55 8.11
CA ILE A 102 -16.24 6.93 8.57
C ILE A 102 -17.39 7.79 8.04
N SER A 103 -17.77 7.66 6.77
CA SER A 103 -18.90 8.41 6.20
C SER A 103 -20.22 8.07 6.89
N SER A 104 -20.42 6.80 7.26
CA SER A 104 -21.63 6.36 7.97
C SER A 104 -21.70 6.92 9.40
N ILE A 105 -20.58 6.98 10.12
CA ILE A 105 -20.52 7.49 11.49
C ILE A 105 -20.69 9.01 11.51
N LEU A 106 -19.98 9.73 10.63
CA LEU A 106 -19.98 11.18 10.63
C LEU A 106 -21.17 11.79 9.88
N GLN A 107 -21.93 10.98 9.14
CA GLN A 107 -23.04 11.41 8.27
C GLN A 107 -22.64 12.54 7.30
N VAL A 108 -21.37 12.54 6.85
CA VAL A 108 -20.87 13.54 5.89
C VAL A 108 -20.65 12.87 4.55
N ASP A 109 -20.99 13.59 3.48
CA ASP A 109 -20.65 13.18 2.12
C ASP A 109 -19.12 13.08 1.95
N PRO A 110 -18.59 11.93 1.50
CA PRO A 110 -17.16 11.78 1.25
C PRO A 110 -16.58 12.86 0.32
N LEU A 111 -17.38 13.36 -0.62
CA LEU A 111 -16.95 14.34 -1.62
C LEU A 111 -16.71 15.72 -1.02
N THR A 112 -17.47 16.14 -0.01
CA THR A 112 -17.28 17.44 0.65
C THR A 112 -16.07 17.43 1.58
N VAL A 113 -15.87 16.35 2.34
CA VAL A 113 -14.74 16.21 3.27
C VAL A 113 -13.38 16.14 2.55
N MET A 114 -13.33 15.53 1.36
CA MET A 114 -12.09 15.43 0.59
C MET A 114 -11.61 16.74 -0.01
N VAL A 115 -12.47 17.77 -0.08
CA VAL A 115 -12.18 19.07 -0.68
C VAL A 115 -11.81 20.11 0.38
N ASP A 116 -12.43 20.07 1.55
CA ASP A 116 -12.43 21.22 2.47
C ASP A 116 -11.19 21.34 3.37
N ASN A 117 -10.56 20.25 3.83
CA ASN A 117 -9.46 20.34 4.80
C ASN A 117 -8.45 19.19 4.76
N ILE A 118 -7.15 19.53 4.69
CA ILE A 118 -6.05 18.55 4.70
C ILE A 118 -6.01 17.71 5.99
N PHE A 119 -6.33 18.34 7.13
CA PHE A 119 -6.31 17.67 8.43
C PHE A 119 -7.36 16.57 8.50
N THR A 120 -8.56 16.83 7.98
CA THR A 120 -9.63 15.84 7.92
C THR A 120 -9.27 14.68 6.99
N ARG A 121 -8.67 14.97 5.83
CA ARG A 121 -8.17 13.91 4.93
C ARG A 121 -7.11 13.03 5.60
N PHE A 122 -6.23 13.64 6.39
CA PHE A 122 -5.21 12.92 7.15
C PHE A 122 -5.81 12.02 8.24
N LEU A 123 -6.81 12.53 8.96
CA LEU A 123 -7.59 11.73 9.92
C LEU A 123 -8.30 10.54 9.26
N TRP A 124 -8.82 10.70 8.05
CA TRP A 124 -9.46 9.60 7.32
C TRP A 124 -8.44 8.61 6.77
N PHE A 125 -7.22 9.06 6.43
CA PHE A 125 -6.14 8.22 5.95
C PHE A 125 -5.46 7.39 7.05
N LEU A 126 -5.49 7.84 8.30
CA LEU A 126 -4.80 7.20 9.42
C LEU A 126 -5.33 5.78 9.75
N PRO A 127 -6.66 5.56 9.90
CA PRO A 127 -7.18 4.25 10.28
C PRO A 127 -6.84 3.16 9.26
N GLN A 128 -6.91 3.45 7.96
CA GLN A 128 -6.52 2.47 6.93
C GLN A 128 -5.04 2.07 7.04
N ILE A 129 -4.14 3.04 7.27
CA ILE A 129 -2.70 2.78 7.44
C ILE A 129 -2.46 1.89 8.67
N ILE A 130 -3.16 2.17 9.76
CA ILE A 130 -3.07 1.38 10.99
C ILE A 130 -3.56 -0.05 10.73
N ILE A 131 -4.72 -0.22 10.10
CA ILE A 131 -5.31 -1.54 9.82
C ILE A 131 -4.38 -2.37 8.94
N VAL A 132 -3.89 -1.83 7.82
CA VAL A 132 -3.01 -2.58 6.91
C VAL A 132 -1.67 -2.90 7.58
N SER A 133 -1.13 -1.99 8.40
CA SER A 133 0.08 -2.25 9.20
C SER A 133 -0.15 -3.37 10.22
N LEU A 134 -1.31 -3.41 10.89
CA LEU A 134 -1.67 -4.47 11.82
C LEU A 134 -1.80 -5.82 11.10
N VAL A 135 -2.42 -5.84 9.92
CA VAL A 135 -2.50 -7.04 9.08
C VAL A 135 -1.09 -7.54 8.74
N ALA A 136 -0.21 -6.66 8.24
CA ALA A 136 1.17 -7.01 7.95
C ALA A 136 1.92 -7.55 9.18
N LEU A 137 1.76 -6.93 10.35
CA LEU A 137 2.36 -7.37 11.61
C LEU A 137 1.87 -8.75 12.05
N ILE A 138 0.57 -9.00 11.98
CA ILE A 138 -0.04 -10.28 12.39
C ILE A 138 0.47 -11.40 11.48
N LEU A 139 0.46 -11.17 10.16
CA LEU A 139 0.96 -12.12 9.17
C LEU A 139 2.46 -12.41 9.39
N GLN A 140 3.25 -11.37 9.63
CA GLN A 140 4.68 -11.51 9.91
C GLN A 140 4.95 -12.32 11.18
N LYS A 141 4.26 -11.99 12.29
CA LYS A 141 4.43 -12.69 13.57
C LYS A 141 4.00 -14.15 13.50
N LYS A 142 2.93 -14.44 12.75
CA LYS A 142 2.44 -15.81 12.55
C LYS A 142 3.17 -16.56 11.43
N LYS A 143 4.14 -15.93 10.76
CA LYS A 143 4.84 -16.46 9.58
C LYS A 143 3.87 -16.97 8.49
N ILE A 144 2.72 -16.31 8.36
CA ILE A 144 1.74 -16.63 7.32
C ILE A 144 2.23 -16.01 6.02
N THR A 145 2.61 -16.88 5.09
CA THR A 145 3.12 -16.52 3.76
C THR A 145 2.27 -17.21 2.70
N LEU A 146 2.23 -16.65 1.49
CA LEU A 146 1.57 -17.32 0.36
C LEU A 146 2.42 -18.47 -0.18
N PHE A 147 3.73 -18.40 0.02
CA PHE A 147 4.71 -19.31 -0.55
C PHE A 147 5.55 -19.91 0.55
N ASP A 148 5.52 -21.23 0.64
CA ASP A 148 6.36 -21.97 1.58
C ASP A 148 7.81 -21.98 1.07
N HIS A 149 8.69 -21.40 1.86
CA HIS A 149 10.13 -21.42 1.63
C HIS A 149 10.74 -22.07 2.86
N LYS A 150 10.90 -23.40 2.78
CA LYS A 150 11.47 -24.22 3.86
C LYS A 150 12.86 -23.74 4.33
N ASP A 151 13.59 -22.96 3.52
CA ASP A 151 15.00 -22.62 3.75
C ASP A 151 15.30 -21.15 4.10
N LYS A 152 14.30 -20.26 4.25
CA LYS A 152 14.57 -18.80 4.39
C LYS A 152 14.28 -18.18 5.76
N TRP A 153 13.82 -18.97 6.74
CA TRP A 153 13.46 -18.51 8.08
C TRP A 153 14.48 -18.85 9.16
N GLU A 154 15.63 -19.41 8.79
CA GLU A 154 16.81 -19.62 9.65
C GLU A 154 17.80 -18.44 9.57
#